data_AF-A0A561BNU6-F1
#
_entry.id   AF-A0A561BNU6-F1
#
_cell.length_a   1.000
_cell.length_b   1.000
_cell.length_c   1.000
_cell.angle_alpha   90.00
_cell.angle_beta   90.00
_cell.angle_gamma   90.00
#
_symmetry.space_group_name_H-M   'P 1'
#
loop_
_entity.id
_entity.type
_entity.pdbx_description
1 polymer ?
#
loop_
_entity_poly.entity_id
_entity_poly.type
_entity_poly.pdbx_seq_one_letter_code
_entity_poly.pdbx_strand_id
1 'polypeptide(L)'
;MRYDEFRSAYDAVQQACLEARLDVDGLAAEVSRLALLADQVELRSEREEASTDLAALTDLLAMVRRTAPPPASPAYRQAFQEVSVLSAEAKVDEGSVTERLNRVQRAINRIRKIAERVDDPGERFTLLKMTEPLVVLADGLEHSRS
;
A
#
# COMPACT_ATOMS: atom_id res chain seq x y z
N MET A 1 13.59 28.40 -18.08
CA MET A 1 12.13 28.10 -18.07
C MET A 1 11.39 29.22 -17.34
N ARG A 2 10.10 29.38 -17.64
CA ARG A 2 9.23 30.35 -16.94
C ARG A 2 8.70 29.78 -15.63
N TYR A 3 8.43 30.64 -14.65
CA TYR A 3 7.82 30.24 -13.38
C TYR A 3 6.48 29.51 -13.55
N ASP A 4 5.63 29.95 -14.48
CA ASP A 4 4.32 29.32 -14.75
C ASP A 4 4.44 27.81 -15.10
N GLU A 5 5.53 27.44 -15.78
CA GLU A 5 5.81 26.04 -16.14
C GLU A 5 6.24 25.23 -14.91
N PHE A 6 7.06 25.82 -14.04
CA PHE A 6 7.43 25.21 -12.75
C PHE A 6 6.18 25.06 -11.87
N ARG A 7 5.37 26.11 -11.77
CA ARG A 7 4.13 26.13 -10.98
C ARG A 7 3.16 25.06 -11.43
N SER A 8 2.98 24.90 -12.74
CA SER A 8 2.14 23.83 -13.30
C SER A 8 2.65 22.43 -12.92
N ALA A 9 3.97 22.21 -12.96
CA ALA A 9 4.57 20.94 -12.54
C ALA A 9 4.43 20.70 -11.03
N TYR A 10 4.54 21.76 -10.22
CA TYR A 10 4.34 21.72 -8.78
C TYR A 10 2.90 21.37 -8.40
N ASP A 11 1.92 22.04 -9.00
CA ASP A 11 0.49 21.82 -8.74
C ASP A 11 0.09 20.39 -9.13
N ALA A 12 0.67 19.82 -10.19
CA ALA A 12 0.45 18.42 -10.55
C ALA A 12 0.94 17.43 -9.48
N VAL A 13 2.08 17.71 -8.85
CA VAL A 13 2.59 16.88 -7.73
C VAL A 13 1.72 17.04 -6.50
N GLN A 14 1.29 18.25 -6.17
CA GLN A 14 0.33 18.47 -5.08
C GLN A 14 -0.97 17.70 -5.30
N GLN A 15 -1.52 17.73 -6.52
CA GLN A 15 -2.73 17.00 -6.86
C GLN A 15 -2.52 15.48 -6.75
N ALA A 16 -1.38 14.96 -7.20
CA ALA A 16 -1.04 13.55 -7.05
C ALA A 16 -0.92 13.12 -5.57
N CYS A 17 -0.40 13.99 -4.70
CA CYS A 17 -0.41 13.77 -3.25
C CYS A 17 -1.83 13.74 -2.68
N LEU A 18 -2.69 14.70 -3.05
CA LEU A 18 -4.08 14.77 -2.59
C LEU A 18 -4.90 13.54 -3.01
N GLU A 19 -4.61 13.01 -4.20
CA GLU A 19 -5.26 11.81 -4.75
C GLU A 19 -4.59 10.50 -4.29
N ALA A 20 -3.62 10.56 -3.37
CA ALA A 20 -2.86 9.41 -2.86
C ALA A 20 -2.22 8.54 -3.96
N ARG A 21 -1.80 9.17 -5.07
CA ARG A 21 -1.15 8.49 -6.22
C ARG A 21 0.36 8.35 -6.08
N LEU A 22 0.96 9.01 -5.09
CA LEU A 22 2.40 8.95 -4.80
C LEU A 22 2.62 8.24 -3.46
N ASP A 23 3.46 7.22 -3.47
CA ASP A 23 4.06 6.70 -2.25
C ASP A 23 5.25 7.58 -1.81
N VAL A 24 5.88 7.22 -0.69
CA VAL A 24 6.97 8.03 -0.10
C VAL A 24 8.15 8.19 -1.07
N ASP A 25 8.48 7.13 -1.81
CA ASP A 25 9.57 7.12 -2.77
C ASP A 25 9.21 7.90 -4.04
N GLY A 26 7.96 7.78 -4.51
CA GLY A 26 7.42 8.59 -5.61
C GLY A 26 7.44 10.08 -5.28
N LEU A 27 7.01 10.48 -4.09
CA LEU A 27 7.12 11.87 -3.63
C LEU A 27 8.58 12.34 -3.56
N ALA A 28 9.49 11.50 -3.07
CA ALA A 28 10.91 11.85 -3.02
C ALA A 28 11.52 12.07 -4.41
N ALA A 29 11.11 11.26 -5.40
CA ALA A 29 11.52 11.42 -6.79
C ALA A 29 10.98 12.74 -7.39
N GLU A 30 9.70 13.05 -7.14
CA GLU A 30 9.08 14.29 -7.63
C GLU A 30 9.70 15.54 -6.99
N VAL A 31 10.00 15.52 -5.69
CA VAL A 31 10.74 16.62 -5.03
C VAL A 31 12.10 16.83 -5.67
N SER A 32 12.83 15.76 -5.97
CA SER A 32 14.14 15.83 -6.64
C SER A 32 14.01 16.39 -8.06
N ARG A 33 12.98 15.99 -8.80
CA ARG A 33 12.67 16.51 -10.14
C ARG A 33 12.33 18.00 -10.10
N LEU A 34 11.49 18.43 -9.15
CA LEU A 34 11.11 19.83 -8.98
C LEU A 34 12.30 20.70 -8.57
N ALA A 35 13.23 20.19 -7.76
CA ALA A 35 14.47 20.90 -7.44
C ALA A 35 15.27 21.27 -8.71
N LEU A 36 15.43 20.31 -9.63
CA LEU A 36 16.10 20.55 -10.91
C LEU A 36 15.35 21.55 -11.80
N LEU A 37 14.01 21.59 -11.73
CA LEU A 37 13.21 22.56 -12.49
C LEU A 37 13.29 23.96 -11.88
N ALA A 38 13.27 24.06 -10.54
CA ALA A 38 13.42 25.33 -9.85
C ALA A 38 14.75 26.02 -10.23
N ASP A 39 15.85 25.26 -10.32
CA ASP A 39 17.16 25.78 -10.73
C ASP A 39 17.18 26.33 -12.17
N GLN A 40 16.28 25.84 -13.03
CA GLN A 40 16.14 26.25 -14.43
C GLN A 40 15.25 27.48 -14.62
N VAL A 41 14.60 27.98 -13.56
CA VAL A 41 13.80 29.21 -13.61
C VAL A 41 14.72 30.40 -13.88
N GLU A 42 14.38 31.20 -14.89
CA GLU A 42 15.27 32.21 -15.46
C GLU A 42 15.45 33.44 -14.56
N LEU A 43 14.35 33.93 -13.99
CA LEU A 43 14.38 35.11 -13.14
C LEU A 43 14.73 34.72 -11.70
N ARG A 44 15.67 35.46 -11.11
CA ARG A 44 16.12 35.21 -9.73
C ARG A 44 14.97 35.29 -8.72
N SER A 45 14.11 36.31 -8.82
CA SER A 45 12.96 36.47 -7.92
C SER A 45 11.98 35.30 -8.03
N GLU A 46 11.74 34.82 -9.24
CA GLU A 46 10.88 33.64 -9.48
C GLU A 46 11.53 32.35 -9.00
N ARG A 47 12.86 32.24 -9.06
CA ARG A 47 13.61 31.11 -8.49
C ARG A 47 13.50 31.07 -6.97
N GLU A 48 13.50 32.22 -6.31
CA GLU A 48 13.28 32.33 -4.85
C GLU A 48 11.84 31.90 -4.48
N GLU A 49 10.85 32.24 -5.31
CA GLU A 49 9.47 31.77 -5.16
C GLU A 49 9.34 30.26 -5.38
N ALA A 50 9.92 29.73 -6.46
CA ALA A 50 9.98 28.29 -6.73
C ALA A 50 10.66 27.49 -5.61
N SER A 51 11.71 28.06 -5.00
CA SER A 51 12.39 27.46 -3.84
C SER A 51 11.48 27.40 -2.61
N THR A 52 10.64 28.42 -2.40
CA THR A 52 9.67 28.46 -1.30
C THR A 52 8.58 27.40 -1.50
N ASP A 53 8.04 27.29 -2.71
CA ASP A 53 7.06 26.26 -3.06
C ASP A 53 7.63 24.84 -2.82
N LEU A 54 8.86 24.59 -3.29
CA LEU A 54 9.56 23.32 -3.11
C LEU A 54 9.82 22.98 -1.63
N ALA A 55 10.08 23.98 -0.78
CA ALA A 55 10.28 23.78 0.66
C ALA A 55 9.05 23.14 1.30
N ALA A 56 7.83 23.56 0.93
CA ALA A 56 6.60 22.98 1.46
C ALA A 56 6.45 21.48 1.14
N LEU A 57 6.80 21.04 -0.08
CA LEU A 57 6.79 19.61 -0.44
C LEU A 57 7.92 18.84 0.26
N THR A 58 9.06 19.48 0.49
CA THR A 58 10.18 18.88 1.24
C THR A 58 9.80 18.63 2.70
N ASP A 59 9.11 19.59 3.33
CA ASP A 59 8.57 19.44 4.69
C ASP A 59 7.51 18.34 4.77
N LEU A 60 6.62 18.26 3.77
CA LEU A 60 5.66 17.17 3.64
C LEU A 60 6.37 15.81 3.56
N LEU A 61 7.38 15.67 2.69
CA LEU A 61 8.17 14.44 2.57
C LEU A 61 8.86 14.08 3.90
N ALA A 62 9.44 15.06 4.59
CA ALA A 62 10.07 14.85 5.88
C ALA A 62 9.06 14.40 6.95
N MET A 63 7.86 14.97 6.96
CA MET A 63 6.77 14.55 7.83
C MET A 63 6.36 13.11 7.52
N VAL A 64 6.10 12.80 6.25
CA VAL A 64 5.68 11.46 5.81
C VAL A 64 6.74 10.42 6.17
N ARG A 65 8.03 10.69 5.97
CA ARG A 65 9.10 9.76 6.37
C ARG A 65 9.14 9.44 7.87
N ARG A 66 8.69 10.37 8.72
CA ARG A 66 8.63 10.16 10.18
C ARG A 66 7.39 9.39 10.62
N THR A 67 6.28 9.52 9.89
CA THR A 67 4.97 8.99 10.30
C THR A 67 4.53 7.78 9.49
N ALA A 68 5.10 7.56 8.31
CA ALA A 68 4.80 6.41 7.48
C ALA A 68 5.24 5.13 8.20
N PRO A 69 4.41 4.07 8.17
CA PRO A 69 4.85 2.77 8.60
C PRO A 69 6.07 2.34 7.77
N PRO A 70 6.98 1.53 8.35
CA PRO A 70 8.08 0.99 7.59
C PRO A 70 7.56 0.24 6.34
N PRO A 71 8.30 0.27 5.22
CA PRO A 71 7.90 -0.45 4.03
C PRO A 71 7.76 -1.93 4.36
N ALA A 72 6.71 -2.54 3.82
CA ALA A 72 6.43 -3.93 4.12
C ALA A 72 7.57 -4.85 3.68
N SER A 73 7.92 -5.83 4.51
CA SER A 73 9.04 -6.73 4.26
C SER A 73 8.82 -7.53 2.96
N PRO A 74 9.90 -7.89 2.23
CA PRO A 74 9.76 -8.74 1.05
C PRO A 74 9.04 -10.07 1.35
N ALA A 75 9.29 -10.65 2.52
CA ALA A 75 8.63 -11.87 2.99
C ALA A 75 7.12 -11.67 3.16
N TYR A 76 6.70 -10.55 3.78
CA TYR A 76 5.28 -10.22 3.89
C TYR A 76 4.63 -9.98 2.53
N ARG A 77 5.28 -9.24 1.62
CA ARG A 77 4.69 -8.98 0.30
C ARG A 77 4.40 -10.27 -0.46
N GLN A 78 5.34 -11.22 -0.43
CA GLN A 78 5.14 -12.54 -1.03
C GLN A 78 4.01 -13.32 -0.31
N ALA A 79 4.06 -13.38 1.02
CA ALA A 79 3.07 -14.06 1.83
C ALA A 79 1.65 -13.48 1.62
N PHE A 80 1.52 -12.17 1.50
CA PHE A 80 0.26 -11.48 1.26
C PHE A 80 -0.36 -11.86 -0.08
N GLN A 81 0.46 -11.96 -1.14
CA GLN A 81 -0.01 -12.44 -2.45
C GLN A 81 -0.50 -13.89 -2.37
N GLU A 82 0.28 -14.79 -1.75
CA GLU A 82 -0.12 -16.20 -1.57
C GLU A 82 -1.43 -16.34 -0.77
N VAL A 83 -1.55 -15.60 0.34
CA VAL A 83 -2.75 -15.60 1.20
C VAL A 83 -3.96 -15.02 0.48
N SER A 84 -3.78 -13.97 -0.34
CA SER A 84 -4.86 -13.37 -1.12
C SER A 84 -5.47 -14.36 -2.11
N VAL A 85 -4.63 -15.11 -2.82
CA VAL A 85 -5.08 -16.17 -3.74
C VAL A 85 -5.85 -17.26 -2.99
N LEU A 86 -5.29 -17.78 -1.89
CA LEU A 86 -5.94 -18.81 -1.07
C LEU A 86 -7.29 -18.35 -0.52
N SER A 87 -7.39 -17.08 -0.09
CA SER A 87 -8.64 -16.51 0.42
C SER A 87 -9.70 -16.40 -0.68
N ALA A 88 -9.31 -15.99 -1.89
CA ALA A 88 -10.21 -15.92 -3.04
C ALA A 88 -10.72 -17.32 -3.43
N GLU A 89 -9.81 -18.30 -3.58
CA GLU A 89 -10.17 -19.70 -3.91
C GLU A 89 -11.09 -20.33 -2.87
N ALA A 90 -10.85 -20.07 -1.59
CA ALA A 90 -11.65 -20.60 -0.49
C ALA A 90 -13.10 -20.09 -0.50
N LYS A 91 -13.34 -18.88 -1.02
CA LYS A 91 -14.66 -18.23 -1.04
C LYS A 91 -15.51 -18.60 -2.26
N VAL A 92 -14.98 -19.37 -3.21
CA VAL A 92 -15.74 -19.81 -4.39
C VAL A 92 -16.93 -20.68 -3.98
N ASP A 93 -18.13 -20.30 -4.41
CA ASP A 93 -19.40 -20.98 -4.14
C ASP A 93 -19.64 -22.13 -5.12
N GLU A 94 -18.75 -23.13 -5.07
CA GLU A 94 -18.80 -24.30 -5.96
C GLU A 94 -18.56 -25.59 -5.18
N GLY A 95 -19.37 -26.60 -5.50
CA GLY A 95 -19.33 -27.93 -4.89
C GLY A 95 -20.31 -28.10 -3.74
N SER A 96 -20.32 -29.30 -3.18
CA SER A 96 -21.11 -29.64 -1.99
C SER A 96 -20.67 -28.84 -0.76
N VAL A 97 -21.55 -28.70 0.23
CA VAL A 97 -21.25 -28.08 1.53
C VAL A 97 -19.98 -28.68 2.16
N THR A 98 -19.83 -30.00 2.09
CA THR A 98 -18.65 -30.70 2.61
C THR A 98 -17.36 -30.34 1.86
N GLU A 99 -17.39 -30.27 0.53
CA GLU A 99 -16.23 -29.87 -0.27
C GLU A 99 -15.81 -28.42 0.01
N ARG A 100 -16.79 -27.53 0.12
CA ARG A 100 -16.58 -26.13 0.45
C ARG A 100 -15.99 -25.96 1.84
N LEU A 101 -16.56 -26.63 2.84
CA LEU A 101 -16.04 -26.60 4.22
C LEU A 101 -14.59 -27.09 4.27
N ASN A 102 -14.29 -28.21 3.61
CA ASN A 102 -12.93 -28.76 3.51
C ASN A 102 -11.98 -27.78 2.82
N ARG A 103 -12.41 -27.07 1.76
CA ARG A 103 -11.60 -26.06 1.06
C ARG A 103 -11.25 -24.90 1.98
N VAL A 104 -12.25 -24.37 2.69
CA VAL A 104 -12.10 -23.26 3.64
C VAL A 104 -11.15 -23.62 4.78
N GLN A 105 -11.33 -24.79 5.40
CA GLN A 105 -10.45 -25.26 6.48
C GLN A 105 -9.00 -25.46 6.00
N ARG A 106 -8.80 -26.02 4.79
CA ARG A 106 -7.46 -26.13 4.19
C ARG A 106 -6.82 -24.77 3.97
N ALA A 107 -7.57 -23.79 3.47
CA ALA A 107 -7.08 -22.44 3.25
C ALA A 107 -6.66 -21.78 4.58
N ILE A 108 -7.50 -21.84 5.62
CA ILE A 108 -7.17 -21.30 6.96
C ILE A 108 -5.84 -21.89 7.47
N ASN A 109 -5.68 -23.22 7.41
CA ASN A 109 -4.47 -23.88 7.88
C ASN A 109 -3.23 -23.49 7.06
N ARG A 110 -3.39 -23.31 5.75
CA ARG A 110 -2.29 -22.89 4.88
C ARG A 110 -1.90 -21.43 5.10
N ILE A 111 -2.87 -20.55 5.31
CA ILE A 111 -2.63 -19.14 5.65
C ILE A 111 -1.84 -19.03 6.96
N ARG A 112 -2.22 -19.80 7.99
CA ARG A 112 -1.47 -19.85 9.27
C ARG A 112 -0.01 -20.24 9.06
N LYS A 113 0.25 -21.30 8.29
CA LYS A 113 1.63 -21.75 7.96
C LYS A 113 2.42 -20.73 7.13
N ILE A 114 1.76 -19.96 6.27
CA ILE A 114 2.41 -18.89 5.51
C ILE A 114 2.80 -17.75 6.45
N ALA A 115 1.90 -17.36 7.37
CA ALA A 115 2.15 -16.30 8.33
C ALA A 115 3.35 -16.61 9.26
N GLU A 116 3.57 -17.89 9.60
CA GLU A 116 4.74 -18.34 10.37
C GLU A 116 6.10 -18.01 9.73
N ARG A 117 6.13 -17.74 8.40
CA ARG A 117 7.35 -17.37 7.66
C ARG A 117 7.68 -15.88 7.74
N VAL A 118 6.78 -15.06 8.29
CA VAL A 118 6.94 -13.61 8.38
C VAL A 118 7.42 -13.26 9.78
N ASP A 119 8.62 -12.71 9.88
CA ASP A 119 9.27 -12.41 11.15
C ASP A 119 8.61 -11.24 11.90
N ASP A 120 8.17 -10.21 11.17
CA ASP A 120 7.52 -9.05 11.78
C ASP A 120 6.15 -9.43 12.37
N PRO A 121 5.92 -9.19 13.68
CA PRO A 121 4.67 -9.56 14.34
C PRO A 121 3.44 -8.84 13.79
N GLY A 122 3.56 -7.58 13.36
CA GLY A 122 2.43 -6.79 12.84
C GLY A 122 2.01 -7.25 11.44
N GLU A 123 2.97 -7.54 10.59
CA GLU A 123 2.78 -8.15 9.28
C GLU A 123 2.18 -9.56 9.40
N ARG A 124 2.74 -10.39 10.29
CA ARG A 124 2.20 -11.72 10.61
C ARG A 124 0.75 -11.64 11.08
N PHE A 125 0.46 -10.72 11.99
CA PHE A 125 -0.89 -10.50 12.49
C PHE A 125 -1.86 -10.10 11.36
N THR A 126 -1.44 -9.21 10.46
CA THR A 126 -2.22 -8.82 9.29
C THR A 126 -2.58 -10.03 8.40
N LEU A 127 -1.63 -10.93 8.15
CA LEU A 127 -1.90 -12.16 7.39
C LEU A 127 -2.89 -13.09 8.11
N LEU A 128 -2.76 -13.23 9.44
CA LEU A 128 -3.66 -14.06 10.23
C LEU A 128 -5.10 -13.52 10.23
N LYS A 129 -5.28 -12.19 10.24
CA LYS A 129 -6.60 -11.55 10.13
C LYS A 129 -7.35 -11.92 8.85
N MET A 130 -6.65 -12.25 7.77
CA MET A 130 -7.28 -12.70 6.53
C MET A 130 -8.00 -14.05 6.66
N THR A 131 -7.80 -14.77 7.78
CA THR A 131 -8.56 -15.99 8.10
C THR A 131 -9.93 -15.72 8.71
N GLU A 132 -10.20 -14.55 9.29
CA GLU A 132 -11.45 -14.27 10.00
C GLU A 132 -12.70 -14.46 9.11
N PRO A 133 -12.76 -13.93 7.86
CA PRO A 133 -13.91 -14.15 7.00
C PRO A 133 -14.09 -15.62 6.59
N LEU A 134 -12.99 -16.38 6.56
CA LEU A 134 -13.01 -17.80 6.22
C LEU A 134 -13.55 -18.62 7.40
N VAL A 135 -13.22 -18.25 8.64
CA VAL A 135 -13.78 -18.88 9.84
C VAL A 135 -15.30 -18.69 9.86
N VAL A 136 -15.79 -17.46 9.65
CA VAL A 136 -17.24 -17.18 9.58
C VAL A 136 -17.92 -18.00 8.48
N LEU A 137 -17.28 -18.14 7.31
CA LEU A 137 -17.80 -18.97 6.22
C LEU A 137 -17.85 -20.47 6.60
N ALA A 138 -16.80 -20.98 7.27
CA ALA A 138 -16.78 -22.36 7.75
C ALA A 138 -17.93 -22.62 8.74
N ASP A 139 -18.12 -21.72 9.71
CA ASP A 139 -19.19 -21.83 10.70
C ASP A 139 -20.57 -21.87 10.02
N GLY A 140 -20.82 -20.99 9.05
CA GLY A 140 -22.08 -20.98 8.29
C GLY A 140 -22.34 -22.26 7.49
N LEU A 141 -21.28 -22.86 6.91
CA LEU A 141 -21.37 -24.13 6.20
C LEU A 141 -21.61 -25.30 7.17
N GLU A 142 -21.02 -25.28 8.36
CA GLU A 142 -21.24 -26.31 9.39
C GLU A 142 -22.69 -26.31 9.90
N HIS A 143 -23.27 -25.12 10.12
CA HIS A 143 -24.68 -24.99 10.47
C HIS A 143 -25.60 -25.52 9.35
N SER A 144 -25.25 -25.30 8.09
CA SER A 144 -26.03 -25.76 6.94
C SER A 144 -25.96 -27.27 6.70
N ARG A 145 -25.03 -27.98 7.36
CA ARG A 145 -24.88 -29.44 7.28
C ARG A 145 -25.71 -30.19 8.34
N SER A 146 -26.18 -29.46 9.37
CA SER A 146 -26.95 -30.01 10.49
C SER A 146 -28.45 -29.98 10.18
#